data_AF-A0A8J6IE40-F1
#
_entry.id   AF-A0A8J6IE40-F1
#
_cell.length_a   1.000
_cell.length_b   1.000
_cell.length_c   1.000
_cell.angle_alpha   90.00
_cell.angle_beta   90.00
_cell.angle_gamma   90.00
#
_symmetry.space_group_name_H-M   'P 1'
#
loop_
_entity.id
_entity.type
_entity.pdbx_description
1 polymer ?
#
loop_
_entity_poly.entity_id
_entity_poly.type
_entity_poly.pdbx_seq_one_letter_code
_entity_poly.pdbx_strand_id
1 'polypeptide(L)'
;AQLAELPATADPDLATEATLAQTLRVLGALETLPAIPVLIPPPGQRQAGNPAPGRATDPPADETARQLERVRALLAKAESTTYEAEAEALTAKAQELITRHALARLLTRAGDARRAPAVVSRRIWIEAPYVMAKGMLVDAVAGANRCRAVISEHLGLVSLVGDPHDLDDVELLATSLLVQADAAMLRHGRQTTRAGVSRTRAFRQSFLLSYAACIGERLRAAEDTALAEQAARERLLPVLRAVTAEVDREFARLFPRTVEKETRISDDRGWAAGRAAADLALLDVHGQIAG
;
A
#
# COMPACT_ATOMS: atom_id res chain seq x y z
N ALA A 1 15.94 0.85 25.79
CA ALA A 1 16.51 1.97 26.56
C ALA A 1 15.45 3.02 26.91
N GLN A 2 14.70 3.56 25.94
CA GLN A 2 13.69 4.62 26.19
C GLN A 2 12.41 4.21 26.97
N LEU A 3 12.11 2.92 27.14
CA LEU A 3 10.96 2.49 27.95
C LEU A 3 11.25 2.47 29.47
N ALA A 4 12.52 2.52 29.88
CA ALA A 4 12.91 2.51 31.29
C ALA A 4 12.90 3.90 31.93
N GLU A 5 12.75 4.96 31.13
CA GLU A 5 12.65 6.35 31.58
C GLU A 5 11.20 6.86 31.65
N LEU A 6 10.22 6.01 31.35
CA LEU A 6 8.84 6.35 31.67
C LEU A 6 8.70 6.33 33.20
N PRO A 7 8.35 7.46 33.84
CA PRO A 7 8.16 7.48 35.28
C PRO A 7 7.15 6.39 35.64
N ALA A 8 7.46 5.60 36.68
CA ALA A 8 6.51 4.68 37.29
C ALA A 8 5.19 5.44 37.44
N THR A 9 4.09 4.86 36.93
CA THR A 9 2.75 5.48 36.83
C THR A 9 2.45 6.29 38.09
N ALA A 10 2.76 7.58 38.05
CA ALA A 10 2.41 8.51 39.10
C ALA A 10 0.89 8.66 38.97
N ASP A 11 0.15 8.28 40.00
CA ASP A 11 -1.26 8.64 40.05
C ASP A 11 -1.36 10.14 39.77
N PRO A 12 -2.11 10.57 38.75
CA PRO A 12 -2.18 11.98 38.41
C PRO A 12 -2.67 12.73 39.66
N ASP A 13 -1.91 13.73 40.11
CA ASP A 13 -2.34 14.58 41.22
C ASP A 13 -3.53 15.44 40.75
N LEU A 14 -4.74 14.90 40.90
CA LEU A 14 -5.99 15.56 40.53
C LEU A 14 -6.37 16.71 41.48
N ALA A 15 -5.52 17.07 42.46
CA ALA A 15 -5.80 18.11 43.43
C ALA A 15 -5.82 19.53 42.84
N THR A 16 -5.22 19.73 41.67
CA THR A 16 -5.23 21.02 40.97
C THR A 16 -6.22 21.03 39.81
N GLU A 17 -6.97 22.13 39.68
CA GLU A 17 -7.95 22.33 38.59
C GLU A 17 -7.33 22.12 37.20
N ALA A 18 -6.08 22.58 37.00
CA ALA A 18 -5.35 22.41 35.75
C ALA A 18 -5.07 20.93 35.41
N THR A 19 -4.67 20.13 36.40
CA THR A 19 -4.37 18.70 36.22
C THR A 19 -5.64 17.90 36.01
N LEU A 20 -6.71 18.20 36.75
CA LEU A 20 -8.03 17.61 36.53
C LEU A 20 -8.57 17.93 35.13
N ALA A 21 -8.49 19.19 34.70
CA ALA A 21 -8.91 19.60 33.36
C ALA A 21 -8.11 18.90 32.26
N GLN A 22 -6.80 18.75 32.45
CA GLN A 22 -5.95 18.06 31.49
C GLN A 22 -6.25 16.54 31.44
N THR A 23 -6.44 15.89 32.59
CA THR A 23 -6.82 14.48 32.65
C THR A 23 -8.18 14.23 31.99
N LEU A 24 -9.17 15.10 32.22
CA LEU A 24 -10.48 14.99 31.55
C LEU A 24 -10.38 15.21 30.04
N ARG A 25 -9.53 16.12 29.56
CA ARG A 25 -9.27 16.28 28.11
C ARG A 25 -8.61 15.04 27.51
N VAL A 26 -7.65 14.44 28.22
CA VAL A 26 -6.97 13.22 27.77
C VAL A 26 -7.95 12.04 27.75
N LEU A 27 -8.73 11.84 28.81
CA LEU A 27 -9.77 10.80 28.86
C LEU A 27 -10.81 11.00 27.76
N GLY A 28 -11.31 12.21 27.58
CA GLY A 28 -12.23 12.55 26.50
C GLY A 28 -11.62 12.29 25.11
N ALA A 29 -10.33 12.60 24.91
CA ALA A 29 -9.64 12.27 23.68
C ALA A 29 -9.52 10.75 23.48
N LEU A 30 -9.10 10.00 24.51
CA LEU A 30 -8.97 8.54 24.47
C LEU A 30 -10.31 7.84 24.17
N GLU A 31 -11.42 8.33 24.74
CA GLU A 31 -12.78 7.84 24.46
C GLU A 31 -13.20 8.05 22.99
N THR A 32 -12.68 9.11 22.34
CA THR A 32 -13.00 9.39 20.93
C THR A 32 -12.07 8.70 19.93
N LEU A 33 -10.96 8.11 20.39
CA LEU A 33 -10.02 7.43 19.49
C LEU A 33 -10.63 6.11 18.99
N PRO A 34 -10.54 5.82 17.68
CA PRO A 34 -11.00 4.55 17.16
C PRO A 34 -10.16 3.41 17.73
N ALA A 35 -10.80 2.28 18.02
CA ALA A 35 -10.09 1.08 18.43
C ALA A 35 -9.15 0.63 17.29
N ILE A 36 -7.84 0.59 17.57
CA ILE A 36 -6.82 0.18 16.62
C ILE A 36 -6.54 -1.32 16.81
N PRO A 37 -6.70 -2.17 15.79
CA PRO A 37 -6.40 -3.60 15.91
C PRO A 37 -4.95 -3.84 16.29
N VAL A 38 -4.70 -4.79 17.19
CA VAL A 38 -3.34 -5.21 17.56
C VAL A 38 -2.82 -6.14 16.47
N LEU A 39 -1.91 -5.64 15.62
CA LEU A 39 -1.35 -6.42 14.49
C LEU A 39 -0.19 -7.31 14.92
N ILE A 40 0.56 -6.89 15.93
CA ILE A 40 1.71 -7.61 16.48
C ILE A 40 1.46 -7.73 17.99
N PRO A 41 1.65 -8.92 18.60
CA PRO A 41 1.53 -9.06 20.03
C PRO A 41 2.39 -8.02 20.76
N PRO A 42 1.89 -7.36 21.80
CA PRO A 42 2.67 -6.41 22.55
C PRO A 42 3.88 -7.11 23.19
N PRO A 43 5.00 -6.39 23.38
CA PRO A 43 6.20 -6.95 23.98
C PRO A 43 5.87 -7.67 25.29
N GLY A 44 6.32 -8.93 25.42
CA GLY A 44 6.12 -9.75 26.62
C GLY A 44 4.90 -10.68 26.60
N GLN A 45 3.99 -10.58 25.61
CA GLN A 45 2.94 -11.58 25.41
C GLN A 45 3.42 -12.70 24.50
N ARG A 46 3.34 -13.96 24.96
CA ARG A 46 3.62 -15.14 24.13
C ARG A 46 2.44 -15.41 23.20
N GLN A 47 2.73 -15.58 21.91
CA GLN A 47 1.74 -15.96 20.92
C GLN A 47 1.39 -17.45 21.12
N ALA A 48 0.24 -17.75 21.71
CA ALA A 48 -0.29 -19.10 21.74
C ALA A 48 -0.84 -19.44 20.35
N GLY A 49 -0.12 -20.29 19.59
CA GLY A 49 -0.67 -20.94 18.41
C GLY A 49 -0.45 -20.28 17.05
N ASN A 50 0.33 -19.19 16.95
CA ASN A 50 0.87 -18.75 15.67
C ASN A 50 2.39 -18.80 15.78
N PRO A 51 3.13 -19.58 14.96
CA PRO A 51 4.58 -19.44 14.92
C PRO A 51 4.88 -17.96 14.70
N ALA A 52 5.87 -17.43 15.43
CA ALA A 52 6.41 -16.11 15.16
C ALA A 52 6.61 -15.96 13.64
N PRO A 53 6.59 -14.75 13.06
CA PRO A 53 7.02 -14.54 11.69
C PRO A 53 8.55 -14.75 11.55
N GLY A 54 9.10 -15.79 12.16
CA GLY A 54 10.33 -16.39 11.72
C GLY A 54 10.02 -17.01 10.37
N ARG A 55 10.43 -16.30 9.31
CA ARG A 55 10.56 -16.77 7.91
C ARG A 55 10.41 -18.28 7.84
N ALA A 56 9.17 -18.75 7.77
CA ALA A 56 8.94 -20.14 7.49
C ALA A 56 9.52 -20.28 6.09
N THR A 57 10.59 -21.07 5.96
CA THR A 57 11.39 -21.33 4.76
C THR A 57 10.56 -21.31 3.47
N ASP A 58 10.46 -20.13 2.89
CA ASP A 58 10.04 -19.88 1.52
C ASP A 58 11.24 -20.22 0.60
N PRO A 59 11.20 -20.05 -0.74
CA PRO A 59 12.34 -20.31 -1.64
C PRO A 59 13.62 -19.69 -1.09
N PRO A 60 14.83 -20.17 -1.45
CA PRO A 60 16.08 -19.79 -0.78
C PRO A 60 16.07 -18.28 -0.55
N ALA A 61 16.07 -17.84 0.72
CA ALA A 61 15.75 -16.46 1.12
C ALA A 61 16.54 -15.38 0.34
N ASP A 62 17.64 -15.81 -0.26
CA ASP A 62 18.49 -15.09 -1.19
C ASP A 62 17.83 -14.73 -2.54
N GLU A 63 16.95 -15.55 -3.12
CA GLU A 63 16.27 -15.24 -4.39
C GLU A 63 15.23 -14.12 -4.23
N THR A 64 14.37 -14.20 -3.22
CA THR A 64 13.40 -13.14 -2.94
C THR A 64 14.08 -11.84 -2.49
N ALA A 65 15.14 -11.93 -1.68
CA ALA A 65 15.93 -10.74 -1.32
C ALA A 65 16.54 -10.06 -2.56
N ARG A 66 17.16 -10.84 -3.47
CA ARG A 66 17.71 -10.33 -4.74
C ARG A 66 16.63 -9.73 -5.65
N GLN A 67 15.43 -10.30 -5.63
CA GLN A 67 14.27 -9.76 -6.33
C GLN A 67 13.89 -8.38 -5.81
N LEU A 68 13.68 -8.25 -4.50
CA LEU A 68 13.36 -6.97 -3.86
C LEU A 68 14.46 -5.93 -4.09
N GLU A 69 15.74 -6.32 -4.10
CA GLU A 69 16.84 -5.44 -4.45
C GLU A 69 16.76 -4.95 -5.90
N ARG A 70 16.41 -5.82 -6.85
CA ARG A 70 16.20 -5.43 -8.27
C ARG A 70 15.03 -4.49 -8.42
N VAL A 71 13.91 -4.78 -7.76
CA VAL A 71 12.72 -3.90 -7.73
C VAL A 71 13.11 -2.52 -7.17
N ARG A 72 13.79 -2.48 -6.03
CA ARG A 72 14.29 -1.22 -5.43
C ARG A 72 15.21 -0.47 -6.37
N ALA A 73 16.12 -1.15 -7.06
CA ALA A 73 17.02 -0.52 -8.02
C ALA A 73 16.27 0.09 -9.21
N LEU A 74 15.26 -0.61 -9.74
CA LEU A 74 14.41 -0.09 -10.82
C LEU A 74 13.63 1.15 -10.37
N LEU A 75 13.02 1.10 -9.18
CA LEU A 75 12.24 2.22 -8.64
C LEU A 75 13.12 3.42 -8.28
N ALA A 76 14.29 3.20 -7.66
CA ALA A 76 15.25 4.28 -7.40
C ALA A 76 15.75 4.94 -8.70
N LYS A 77 15.92 4.14 -9.77
CA LYS A 77 16.24 4.69 -11.09
C LYS A 77 15.06 5.48 -11.67
N ALA A 78 13.82 5.00 -11.50
CA ALA A 78 12.63 5.72 -11.93
C ALA A 78 12.46 7.07 -11.22
N GLU A 79 12.82 7.15 -9.95
CA GLU A 79 12.76 8.37 -9.15
C GLU A 79 13.87 9.38 -9.48
N SER A 80 15.02 8.91 -9.97
CA SER A 80 16.17 9.76 -10.25
C SER A 80 16.21 10.32 -11.68
N THR A 81 15.48 9.72 -12.62
CA THR A 81 15.43 10.21 -14.00
C THR A 81 14.53 11.43 -14.15
N THR A 82 14.91 12.35 -15.03
CA THR A 82 14.10 13.51 -15.42
C THR A 82 13.21 13.22 -16.62
N TYR A 83 13.36 12.05 -17.26
CA TYR A 83 12.59 11.62 -18.42
C TYR A 83 11.40 10.78 -17.97
N GLU A 84 10.18 11.29 -18.19
CA GLU A 84 8.93 10.64 -17.76
C GLU A 84 8.81 9.23 -18.35
N ALA A 85 8.95 9.10 -19.67
CA ALA A 85 8.89 7.80 -20.34
C ALA A 85 9.91 6.75 -19.83
N GLU A 86 11.08 7.19 -19.31
CA GLU A 86 12.04 6.27 -18.70
C GLU A 86 11.57 5.84 -17.30
N ALA A 87 11.10 6.78 -16.47
CA ALA A 87 10.56 6.47 -15.16
C ALA A 87 9.39 5.47 -15.24
N GLU A 88 8.56 5.63 -16.27
CA GLU A 88 7.46 4.73 -16.60
C GLU A 88 7.93 3.33 -16.93
N ALA A 89 8.82 3.18 -17.90
CA ALA A 89 9.32 1.89 -18.33
C ALA A 89 9.97 1.13 -17.15
N LEU A 90 10.66 1.85 -16.27
CA LEU A 90 11.27 1.28 -15.07
C LEU A 90 10.22 0.84 -14.03
N THR A 91 9.19 1.63 -13.81
CA THR A 91 8.09 1.30 -12.87
C THR A 91 7.25 0.14 -13.40
N ALA A 92 6.92 0.15 -14.69
CA ALA A 92 6.24 -0.95 -15.36
C ALA A 92 7.07 -2.23 -15.32
N LYS A 93 8.40 -2.14 -15.52
CA LYS A 93 9.29 -3.28 -15.40
C LYS A 93 9.36 -3.83 -13.98
N ALA A 94 9.36 -2.95 -12.98
CA ALA A 94 9.30 -3.35 -11.58
C ALA A 94 8.00 -4.12 -11.29
N GLN A 95 6.85 -3.64 -11.76
CA GLN A 95 5.56 -4.34 -11.61
C GLN A 95 5.54 -5.70 -12.33
N GLU A 96 6.03 -5.76 -13.57
CA GLU A 96 6.14 -7.02 -14.33
C GLU A 96 6.99 -8.05 -13.56
N LEU A 97 8.10 -7.58 -13.00
CA LEU A 97 9.02 -8.42 -12.24
C LEU A 97 8.40 -8.97 -10.95
N ILE A 98 7.68 -8.11 -10.22
CA ILE A 98 6.88 -8.46 -9.02
C ILE A 98 5.83 -9.51 -9.39
N THR A 99 5.02 -9.22 -10.40
CA THR A 99 3.93 -10.08 -10.86
C THR A 99 4.45 -11.47 -11.24
N ARG A 100 5.51 -11.54 -12.06
CA ARG A 100 6.13 -12.80 -12.46
C ARG A 100 6.65 -13.59 -11.26
N HIS A 101 7.31 -12.92 -10.31
CA HIS A 101 7.85 -13.58 -9.13
C HIS A 101 6.74 -14.08 -8.20
N ALA A 102 5.69 -13.29 -8.00
CA ALA A 102 4.51 -13.68 -7.23
C ALA A 102 3.84 -14.93 -7.82
N LEU A 103 3.60 -14.96 -9.13
CA LEU A 103 3.03 -16.14 -9.81
C LEU A 103 3.94 -17.37 -9.71
N ALA A 104 5.26 -17.22 -9.83
CA ALA A 104 6.23 -18.31 -9.67
C ALA A 104 6.24 -18.88 -8.24
N ARG A 105 6.16 -18.02 -7.22
CA ARG A 105 6.02 -18.42 -5.82
C ARG A 105 4.73 -19.18 -5.57
N LEU A 106 3.61 -18.71 -6.13
CA LEU A 106 2.32 -19.38 -6.01
C LEU A 106 2.31 -20.74 -6.71
N LEU A 107 2.97 -20.88 -7.86
CA LEU A 107 3.16 -22.17 -8.54
C LEU A 107 3.96 -23.15 -7.69
N THR A 108 5.02 -22.68 -7.02
CA THR A 108 5.81 -23.49 -6.09
C THR A 108 4.94 -23.96 -4.92
N ARG A 109 4.12 -23.06 -4.37
CA ARG A 109 3.17 -23.37 -3.29
C ARG A 109 2.07 -24.36 -3.73
N ALA A 110 1.63 -24.33 -4.99
CA ALA A 110 0.70 -25.31 -5.53
C ALA A 110 1.20 -26.76 -5.44
N GLY A 111 2.53 -26.95 -5.45
CA GLY A 111 3.17 -28.26 -5.30
C GLY A 111 3.28 -28.76 -3.85
N ASP A 112 3.04 -27.92 -2.85
CA ASP A 112 3.17 -28.25 -1.42
C ASP A 112 1.87 -27.99 -0.65
N ALA A 113 0.94 -28.94 -0.75
CA ALA A 113 -0.39 -28.86 -0.13
C ALA A 113 -0.40 -28.75 1.42
N ARG A 114 0.76 -28.91 2.08
CA ARG A 114 0.89 -28.77 3.54
C ARG A 114 1.19 -27.34 3.97
N ARG A 115 1.49 -26.43 3.04
CA ARG A 115 1.85 -25.05 3.33
C ARG A 115 0.61 -24.14 3.34
N ALA A 116 0.11 -23.82 4.52
CA ALA A 116 -0.94 -22.82 4.66
C ALA A 116 -0.42 -21.43 4.19
N PRO A 117 -1.26 -20.58 3.58
CA PRO A 117 -0.91 -19.20 3.30
C PRO A 117 -0.58 -18.47 4.60
N ALA A 118 0.61 -17.88 4.69
CA ALA A 118 0.92 -16.98 5.80
C ALA A 118 0.31 -15.62 5.48
N VAL A 119 -0.65 -15.17 6.27
CA VAL A 119 -1.21 -13.82 6.17
C VAL A 119 -0.75 -13.02 7.36
N VAL A 120 -0.22 -11.83 7.09
CA VAL A 120 0.21 -10.87 8.11
C VAL A 120 -0.41 -9.51 7.82
N SER A 121 -0.19 -8.57 8.74
CA SER A 121 -0.67 -7.20 8.56
C SER A 121 0.45 -6.18 8.79
N ARG A 122 0.42 -5.11 8.01
CA ARG A 122 1.40 -4.01 8.06
C ARG A 122 0.69 -2.67 8.04
N ARG A 123 1.33 -1.63 8.59
CA ARG A 123 0.83 -0.25 8.50
C ARG A 123 1.78 0.59 7.70
N ILE A 124 1.22 1.38 6.80
CA ILE A 124 1.91 2.44 6.08
C ILE A 124 1.37 3.78 6.57
N TRP A 125 2.26 4.68 6.94
CA TRP A 125 1.90 6.05 7.31
C TRP A 125 1.77 6.92 6.06
N ILE A 126 0.71 7.72 6.02
CA ILE A 126 0.40 8.61 4.92
C ILE A 126 0.53 10.04 5.41
N GLU A 127 1.46 10.75 4.81
CA GLU A 127 1.71 12.15 5.14
C GLU A 127 0.58 13.05 4.61
N ALA A 128 0.03 13.88 5.49
CA ALA A 128 -0.90 14.93 5.14
C ALA A 128 -0.22 16.02 4.28
N PRO A 129 -0.93 16.72 3.38
CA PRO A 129 -2.38 16.66 3.13
C PRO A 129 -2.81 15.52 2.21
N TYR A 130 -4.14 15.37 2.04
CA TYR A 130 -4.79 14.42 1.12
C TYR A 130 -4.63 12.94 1.50
N VAL A 131 -4.65 12.65 2.80
CA VAL A 131 -4.54 11.28 3.34
C VAL A 131 -5.46 10.30 2.64
N MET A 132 -6.73 10.66 2.40
CA MET A 132 -7.67 9.79 1.68
C MET A 132 -7.22 9.50 0.25
N ALA A 133 -6.86 10.50 -0.54
CA ALA A 133 -6.48 10.30 -1.94
C ALA A 133 -5.16 9.53 -2.08
N LYS A 134 -4.16 9.83 -1.23
CA LYS A 134 -2.92 9.06 -1.14
C LYS A 134 -3.20 7.62 -0.67
N GLY A 135 -4.08 7.45 0.31
CA GLY A 135 -4.51 6.14 0.79
C GLY A 135 -5.20 5.30 -0.28
N MET A 136 -5.99 5.92 -1.16
CA MET A 136 -6.61 5.24 -2.31
C MET A 136 -5.58 4.74 -3.33
N LEU A 137 -4.43 5.43 -3.49
CA LEU A 137 -3.33 4.90 -4.30
C LEU A 137 -2.74 3.64 -3.65
N VAL A 138 -2.53 3.66 -2.33
CA VAL A 138 -2.05 2.47 -1.61
C VAL A 138 -3.06 1.31 -1.70
N ASP A 139 -4.36 1.59 -1.55
CA ASP A 139 -5.44 0.60 -1.72
C ASP A 139 -5.46 0.01 -3.14
N ALA A 140 -5.31 0.85 -4.15
CA ALA A 140 -5.23 0.41 -5.54
C ALA A 140 -4.03 -0.52 -5.80
N VAL A 141 -2.85 -0.18 -5.26
CA VAL A 141 -1.64 -1.02 -5.35
C VAL A 141 -1.83 -2.33 -4.56
N ALA A 142 -2.43 -2.27 -3.37
CA ALA A 142 -2.70 -3.44 -2.55
C ALA A 142 -3.65 -4.42 -3.26
N GLY A 143 -4.75 -3.92 -3.83
CA GLY A 143 -5.71 -4.73 -4.56
C GLY A 143 -5.12 -5.40 -5.80
N ALA A 144 -4.18 -4.75 -6.48
CA ALA A 144 -3.47 -5.35 -7.61
C ALA A 144 -2.45 -6.43 -7.20
N ASN A 145 -1.99 -6.41 -5.94
CA ASN A 145 -1.03 -7.36 -5.40
C ASN A 145 -1.67 -8.32 -4.38
N ARG A 146 -2.95 -8.69 -4.60
CA ARG A 146 -3.68 -9.72 -3.82
C ARG A 146 -3.77 -9.42 -2.31
N CYS A 147 -3.66 -8.14 -1.94
CA CYS A 147 -3.75 -7.66 -0.57
C CYS A 147 -5.05 -6.87 -0.36
N ARG A 148 -5.43 -6.69 0.92
CA ARG A 148 -6.55 -5.84 1.33
C ARG A 148 -6.03 -4.65 2.13
N ALA A 149 -6.64 -3.47 1.96
CA ALA A 149 -6.28 -2.27 2.68
C ALA A 149 -7.47 -1.64 3.43
N VAL A 150 -7.17 -0.98 4.56
CA VAL A 150 -8.10 -0.11 5.29
C VAL A 150 -7.45 1.24 5.51
N ILE A 151 -8.08 2.29 5.00
CA ILE A 151 -7.63 3.67 5.18
C ILE A 151 -8.22 4.23 6.47
N SER A 152 -7.36 4.60 7.42
CA SER A 152 -7.75 5.32 8.62
C SER A 152 -7.35 6.79 8.48
N GLU A 153 -8.23 7.57 7.84
CA GLU A 153 -7.95 8.97 7.48
C GLU A 153 -7.57 9.84 8.69
N HIS A 154 -8.32 9.69 9.79
CA HIS A 154 -8.09 10.43 11.04
C HIS A 154 -6.73 10.13 11.69
N LEU A 155 -6.18 8.95 11.42
CA LEU A 155 -4.89 8.50 11.94
C LEU A 155 -3.74 8.69 10.94
N GLY A 156 -4.02 9.06 9.69
CA GLY A 156 -2.96 9.19 8.68
C GLY A 156 -2.28 7.86 8.35
N LEU A 157 -3.01 6.73 8.35
CA LEU A 157 -2.43 5.42 8.08
C LEU A 157 -3.31 4.55 7.18
N VAL A 158 -2.67 3.63 6.47
CA VAL A 158 -3.29 2.53 5.75
C VAL A 158 -2.84 1.23 6.41
N SER A 159 -3.79 0.40 6.83
CA SER A 159 -3.50 -0.95 7.30
C SER A 159 -3.68 -1.95 6.17
N LEU A 160 -2.63 -2.73 5.89
CA LEU A 160 -2.59 -3.74 4.85
C LEU A 160 -2.68 -5.14 5.45
N VAL A 161 -3.33 -6.05 4.76
CA VAL A 161 -3.44 -7.48 5.08
C VAL A 161 -3.10 -8.28 3.83
N GLY A 162 -2.16 -9.23 3.93
CA GLY A 162 -1.67 -9.96 2.77
C GLY A 162 -0.57 -10.97 3.07
N ASP A 163 -0.07 -11.65 2.03
CA ASP A 163 1.15 -12.45 2.11
C ASP A 163 2.36 -11.53 2.38
N PRO A 164 3.31 -11.92 3.26
CA PRO A 164 4.44 -11.07 3.63
C PRO A 164 5.23 -10.49 2.46
N HIS A 165 5.38 -11.24 1.36
CA HIS A 165 6.15 -10.79 0.20
C HIS A 165 5.34 -9.84 -0.67
N ASP A 166 4.04 -10.13 -0.86
CA ASP A 166 3.14 -9.20 -1.55
C ASP A 166 3.07 -7.85 -0.79
N LEU A 167 3.14 -7.87 0.55
CA LEU A 167 3.21 -6.66 1.36
C LEU A 167 4.52 -5.88 1.20
N ASP A 168 5.66 -6.56 1.00
CA ASP A 168 6.94 -5.91 0.71
C ASP A 168 6.87 -5.19 -0.66
N ASP A 169 6.27 -5.84 -1.65
CA ASP A 169 6.08 -5.30 -3.00
C ASP A 169 5.13 -4.09 -2.98
N VAL A 170 4.00 -4.18 -2.26
CA VAL A 170 3.05 -3.07 -2.09
C VAL A 170 3.70 -1.87 -1.44
N GLU A 171 4.49 -2.06 -0.38
CA GLU A 171 5.15 -0.96 0.32
C GLU A 171 6.14 -0.22 -0.59
N LEU A 172 6.95 -0.96 -1.35
CA LEU A 172 7.90 -0.37 -2.29
C LEU A 172 7.20 0.39 -3.42
N LEU A 173 6.25 -0.24 -4.09
CA LEU A 173 5.52 0.35 -5.20
C LEU A 173 4.71 1.57 -4.76
N ALA A 174 3.95 1.46 -3.68
CA ALA A 174 3.11 2.54 -3.20
C ALA A 174 3.95 3.76 -2.79
N THR A 175 5.08 3.55 -2.12
CA THR A 175 5.99 4.64 -1.74
C THR A 175 6.55 5.35 -2.97
N SER A 176 7.03 4.58 -3.96
CA SER A 176 7.59 5.14 -5.19
C SER A 176 6.53 5.89 -6.01
N LEU A 177 5.33 5.31 -6.17
CA LEU A 177 4.22 5.93 -6.90
C LEU A 177 3.69 7.18 -6.20
N LEU A 178 3.73 7.26 -4.86
CA LEU A 178 3.38 8.48 -4.13
C LEU A 178 4.37 9.61 -4.42
N VAL A 179 5.67 9.31 -4.45
CA VAL A 179 6.72 10.27 -4.83
C VAL A 179 6.52 10.74 -6.28
N GLN A 180 6.24 9.81 -7.19
CA GLN A 180 5.95 10.13 -8.59
C GLN A 180 4.70 11.00 -8.76
N ALA A 181 3.62 10.68 -8.04
CA ALA A 181 2.38 11.45 -8.05
C ALA A 181 2.62 12.90 -7.58
N ASP A 182 3.36 13.09 -6.49
CA ASP A 182 3.70 14.42 -5.97
C ASP A 182 4.58 15.19 -6.97
N ALA A 183 5.57 14.53 -7.59
CA ALA A 183 6.41 15.14 -8.62
C ALA A 183 5.60 15.57 -9.86
N ALA A 184 4.72 14.70 -10.37
CA ALA A 184 3.86 14.98 -11.51
C ALA A 184 2.89 16.13 -11.22
N MET A 185 2.26 16.11 -10.03
CA MET A 185 1.37 17.18 -9.58
C MET A 185 2.09 18.53 -9.49
N LEU A 186 3.34 18.56 -9.00
CA LEU A 186 4.15 19.78 -8.94
C LEU A 186 4.48 20.33 -10.34
N ARG A 187 4.70 19.47 -11.34
CA ARG A 187 4.94 19.90 -12.73
C ARG A 187 3.68 20.55 -13.32
N HIS A 188 2.51 19.96 -13.15
CA HIS A 188 1.24 20.56 -13.56
C HIS A 188 0.94 21.87 -12.82
N GLY A 189 1.33 21.97 -11.54
CA GLY A 189 1.20 23.17 -10.70
C GLY A 189 1.94 24.41 -11.20
N ARG A 190 2.96 24.23 -12.06
CA ARG A 190 3.74 25.34 -12.66
C ARG A 190 3.02 26.03 -13.83
N GLN A 191 2.01 25.38 -14.43
CA GLN A 191 1.21 25.95 -15.50
C GLN A 191 0.20 26.96 -14.94
N THR A 192 0.66 28.21 -14.78
CA THR A 192 -0.17 29.32 -14.31
C THR A 192 -0.97 29.86 -15.49
N THR A 193 -2.18 29.34 -15.71
CA THR A 193 -3.11 29.96 -16.68
C THR A 193 -3.73 31.23 -16.08
N ARG A 194 -4.15 32.15 -16.95
CA ARG A 194 -4.83 33.42 -16.62
C ARG A 194 -6.11 33.24 -15.77
N ALA A 195 -6.62 32.01 -15.67
CA ALA A 195 -7.80 31.60 -14.91
C ALA A 195 -7.50 30.87 -13.59
N GLY A 196 -6.22 30.68 -13.21
CA GLY A 196 -5.78 30.21 -11.88
C GLY A 196 -6.48 28.97 -11.32
N VAL A 197 -6.09 27.76 -11.71
CA VAL A 197 -6.75 26.51 -11.25
C VAL A 197 -5.80 25.41 -10.72
N SER A 198 -4.56 25.32 -11.22
CA SER A 198 -3.64 24.19 -10.92
C SER A 198 -3.11 24.12 -9.47
N ARG A 199 -3.38 25.13 -8.63
CA ARG A 199 -2.89 25.20 -7.23
C ARG A 199 -4.00 24.99 -6.20
N THR A 200 -5.25 24.82 -6.60
CA THR A 200 -6.37 24.70 -5.66
C THR A 200 -6.36 23.34 -4.96
N ARG A 201 -6.95 23.29 -3.76
CA ARG A 201 -7.15 22.02 -3.03
C ARG A 201 -7.99 21.03 -3.85
N ALA A 202 -9.05 21.52 -4.52
CA ALA A 202 -9.95 20.71 -5.34
C ALA A 202 -9.24 20.07 -6.54
N PHE A 203 -8.37 20.83 -7.22
CA PHE A 203 -7.53 20.32 -8.30
C PHE A 203 -6.62 19.20 -7.82
N ARG A 204 -5.84 19.44 -6.74
CA ARG A 204 -4.88 18.45 -6.21
C ARG A 204 -5.55 17.18 -5.70
N GLN A 205 -6.70 17.33 -5.04
CA GLN A 205 -7.50 16.20 -4.60
C GLN A 205 -8.00 15.38 -5.80
N SER A 206 -8.59 16.02 -6.81
CA SER A 206 -9.10 15.33 -8.01
C SER A 206 -7.97 14.70 -8.83
N PHE A 207 -6.78 15.34 -8.87
CA PHE A 207 -5.56 14.79 -9.48
C PHE A 207 -5.15 13.47 -8.82
N LEU A 208 -4.96 13.47 -7.50
CA LEU A 208 -4.50 12.28 -6.78
C LEU A 208 -5.50 11.13 -6.87
N LEU A 209 -6.80 11.43 -6.79
CA LEU A 209 -7.86 10.42 -6.95
C LEU A 209 -7.84 9.80 -8.35
N SER A 210 -7.70 10.62 -9.39
CA SER A 210 -7.62 10.11 -10.77
C SER A 210 -6.35 9.32 -11.01
N TYR A 211 -5.23 9.76 -10.43
CA TYR A 211 -3.96 9.07 -10.53
C TYR A 211 -4.07 7.68 -9.90
N ALA A 212 -4.57 7.60 -8.67
CA ALA A 212 -4.83 6.34 -7.97
C ALA A 212 -5.72 5.37 -8.76
N ALA A 213 -6.84 5.86 -9.29
CA ALA A 213 -7.77 5.05 -10.06
C ALA A 213 -7.12 4.45 -11.32
N CYS A 214 -6.44 5.28 -12.13
CA CYS A 214 -5.78 4.84 -13.35
C CYS A 214 -4.62 3.87 -13.07
N ILE A 215 -3.78 4.15 -12.07
CA ILE A 215 -2.75 3.19 -11.63
C ILE A 215 -3.38 1.85 -11.27
N GLY A 216 -4.43 1.86 -10.45
CA GLY A 216 -5.12 0.64 -10.04
C GLY A 216 -5.68 -0.17 -11.20
N GLU A 217 -6.31 0.47 -12.19
CA GLU A 217 -6.81 -0.19 -13.41
C GLU A 217 -5.67 -0.87 -14.18
N ARG A 218 -4.54 -0.19 -14.33
CA ARG A 218 -3.40 -0.68 -15.11
C ARG A 218 -2.64 -1.81 -14.41
N LEU A 219 -2.42 -1.71 -13.11
CA LEU A 219 -1.78 -2.78 -12.35
C LEU A 219 -2.64 -4.06 -12.39
N ARG A 220 -3.97 -3.93 -12.28
CA ARG A 220 -4.89 -5.07 -12.44
C ARG A 220 -4.83 -5.66 -13.85
N ALA A 221 -4.84 -4.81 -14.89
CA ALA A 221 -4.71 -5.29 -16.27
C ALA A 221 -3.38 -6.01 -16.53
N ALA A 222 -2.27 -5.54 -15.94
CA ALA A 222 -0.98 -6.20 -16.03
C ALA A 222 -0.97 -7.56 -15.33
N GLU A 223 -1.55 -7.64 -14.12
CA GLU A 223 -1.72 -8.91 -13.38
C GLU A 223 -2.58 -9.91 -14.18
N ASP A 224 -3.72 -9.47 -14.72
CA ASP A 224 -4.62 -10.31 -15.51
C ASP A 224 -3.93 -10.85 -16.77
N THR A 225 -3.15 -10.01 -17.45
CA THR A 225 -2.37 -10.40 -18.63
C THR A 225 -1.30 -11.43 -18.26
N ALA A 226 -0.51 -11.15 -17.22
CA ALA A 226 0.53 -12.06 -16.77
C ALA A 226 -0.04 -13.41 -16.32
N LEU A 227 -1.21 -13.42 -15.67
CA LEU A 227 -1.91 -14.65 -15.29
C LEU A 227 -2.43 -15.41 -16.53
N ALA A 228 -2.91 -14.71 -17.56
CA ALA A 228 -3.35 -15.31 -18.80
C ALA A 228 -2.21 -15.97 -19.58
N GLU A 229 -1.01 -15.41 -19.53
CA GLU A 229 0.20 -15.94 -20.18
C GLU A 229 0.81 -17.16 -19.46
N GLN A 230 0.41 -17.45 -18.22
CA GLN A 230 0.93 -18.60 -17.49
C GLN A 230 0.44 -19.93 -18.07
N ALA A 231 1.37 -20.73 -18.61
CA ALA A 231 1.08 -22.08 -19.11
C ALA A 231 0.45 -23.01 -18.04
N ALA A 232 0.70 -22.73 -16.76
CA ALA A 232 0.19 -23.49 -15.62
C ALA A 232 -1.01 -22.82 -14.92
N ARG A 233 -1.74 -21.95 -15.61
CA ARG A 233 -2.88 -21.18 -15.06
C ARG A 233 -3.90 -22.03 -14.29
N GLU A 234 -4.29 -23.19 -14.84
CA GLU A 234 -5.26 -24.08 -14.17
C GLU A 234 -4.78 -24.58 -12.79
N ARG A 235 -3.47 -24.73 -12.60
CA ARG A 235 -2.87 -25.09 -11.31
C ARG A 235 -2.76 -23.90 -10.36
N LEU A 236 -2.69 -22.67 -10.90
CA LEU A 236 -2.60 -21.43 -10.12
C LEU A 236 -3.94 -20.99 -9.53
N LEU A 237 -5.02 -21.10 -10.29
CA LEU A 237 -6.33 -20.55 -9.90
C LEU A 237 -6.83 -21.04 -8.52
N PRO A 238 -6.72 -22.33 -8.14
CA PRO A 238 -7.10 -22.78 -6.81
C PRO A 238 -6.25 -22.16 -5.68
N VAL A 239 -4.95 -21.99 -5.92
CA VAL A 239 -4.03 -21.38 -4.94
C VAL A 239 -4.35 -19.90 -4.76
N LEU A 240 -4.57 -19.16 -5.86
CA LEU A 240 -4.97 -17.76 -5.81
C LEU A 240 -6.28 -17.57 -5.03
N ARG A 241 -7.27 -18.44 -5.26
CA ARG A 241 -8.53 -18.43 -4.50
C ARG A 241 -8.30 -18.69 -3.01
N ALA A 242 -7.47 -19.67 -2.68
CA ALA A 242 -7.15 -19.99 -1.28
C ALA A 242 -6.43 -18.84 -0.57
N VAL A 243 -5.46 -18.20 -1.23
CA VAL A 243 -4.76 -17.02 -0.70
C VAL A 243 -5.74 -15.86 -0.48
N THR A 244 -6.55 -15.54 -1.49
CA THR A 244 -7.54 -14.46 -1.40
C THR A 244 -8.52 -14.70 -0.25
N ALA A 245 -9.03 -15.92 -0.12
CA ALA A 245 -9.96 -16.29 0.96
C ALA A 245 -9.32 -16.19 2.36
N GLU A 246 -8.03 -16.51 2.49
CA GLU A 246 -7.30 -16.35 3.75
C GLU A 246 -7.11 -14.88 4.12
N VAL A 247 -6.72 -14.06 3.13
CA VAL A 247 -6.57 -12.62 3.30
C VAL A 247 -7.90 -11.98 3.69
N ASP A 248 -9.00 -12.34 3.03
CA ASP A 248 -10.34 -11.83 3.34
C ASP A 248 -10.81 -12.24 4.74
N ARG A 249 -10.51 -13.46 5.17
CA ARG A 249 -10.83 -13.94 6.52
C ARG A 249 -10.08 -13.16 7.58
N GLU A 250 -8.78 -12.97 7.39
CA GLU A 250 -7.94 -12.23 8.33
C GLU A 250 -8.31 -10.74 8.35
N PHE A 251 -8.63 -10.17 7.19
CA PHE A 251 -9.15 -8.81 7.08
C PHE A 251 -10.45 -8.63 7.87
N ALA A 252 -11.42 -9.53 7.70
CA ALA A 252 -12.70 -9.48 8.43
C ALA A 252 -12.50 -9.66 9.95
N ARG A 253 -11.53 -10.49 10.36
CA ARG A 253 -11.17 -10.69 11.77
C ARG A 253 -10.59 -9.43 12.40
N LEU A 254 -9.68 -8.76 11.70
CA LEU A 254 -8.98 -7.57 12.20
C LEU A 254 -9.84 -6.30 12.09
N PHE A 255 -10.66 -6.20 11.06
CA PHE A 255 -11.44 -5.00 10.73
C PHE A 255 -12.93 -5.35 10.59
N PRO A 256 -13.61 -5.75 11.68
CA PRO A 256 -15.02 -6.16 11.64
C PRO A 256 -15.99 -5.00 11.36
N ARG A 257 -15.53 -3.75 11.48
CA ARG A 257 -16.31 -2.54 11.26
C ARG A 257 -15.57 -1.65 10.26
N THR A 258 -15.82 -1.88 8.98
CA THR A 258 -15.36 -1.03 7.87
C THR A 258 -16.55 -0.48 7.13
N VAL A 259 -16.36 0.66 6.50
CA VAL A 259 -17.36 1.27 5.61
C VAL A 259 -16.70 1.52 4.27
N GLU A 260 -17.43 1.26 3.20
CA GLU A 260 -17.04 1.73 1.88
C GLU A 260 -17.26 3.24 1.82
N LYS A 261 -16.25 3.96 1.33
CA LYS A 261 -16.29 5.41 1.22
C LYS A 261 -16.17 5.81 -0.24
N GLU A 262 -17.23 6.41 -0.77
CA GLU A 262 -17.17 7.07 -2.06
C GLU A 262 -16.55 8.47 -1.91
N THR A 263 -15.66 8.82 -2.84
CA THR A 263 -15.04 10.14 -2.86
C THR A 263 -15.58 10.94 -4.05
N ARG A 264 -16.04 12.15 -3.79
CA ARG A 264 -16.51 13.07 -4.84
C ARG A 264 -15.34 13.71 -5.56
N ILE A 265 -15.42 13.73 -6.88
CA ILE A 265 -14.52 14.47 -7.76
C ILE A 265 -15.18 15.83 -8.00
N SER A 266 -14.42 16.92 -7.83
CA SER A 266 -14.96 18.28 -7.88
C SER A 266 -14.21 19.19 -8.85
N ASP A 267 -13.18 18.71 -9.52
CA ASP A 267 -12.38 19.47 -10.48
C ASP A 267 -12.00 18.58 -11.67
N ASP A 268 -12.65 18.82 -12.81
CA ASP A 268 -12.45 18.03 -14.03
C ASP A 268 -11.04 18.19 -14.61
N ARG A 269 -10.39 19.34 -14.42
CA ARG A 269 -9.03 19.58 -14.90
C ARG A 269 -8.02 18.80 -14.05
N GLY A 270 -8.21 18.79 -12.74
CA GLY A 270 -7.43 17.97 -11.82
C GLY A 270 -7.57 16.50 -12.15
N TRP A 271 -8.81 16.05 -12.36
CA TRP A 271 -9.12 14.69 -12.79
C TRP A 271 -8.42 14.32 -14.11
N ALA A 272 -8.54 15.16 -15.15
CA ALA A 272 -7.87 14.92 -16.43
C ALA A 272 -6.33 14.91 -16.32
N ALA A 273 -5.75 15.84 -15.56
CA ALA A 273 -4.31 15.90 -15.34
C ALA A 273 -3.79 14.70 -14.56
N GLY A 274 -4.53 14.22 -13.56
CA GLY A 274 -4.18 13.02 -12.79
C GLY A 274 -4.21 11.76 -13.66
N ARG A 275 -5.21 11.64 -14.54
CA ARG A 275 -5.26 10.57 -15.53
C ARG A 275 -4.07 10.62 -16.49
N ALA A 276 -3.79 11.78 -17.08
CA ALA A 276 -2.65 11.95 -17.98
C ALA A 276 -1.31 11.64 -17.28
N ALA A 277 -1.15 12.04 -16.02
CA ALA A 277 0.04 11.70 -15.25
C ALA A 277 0.15 10.20 -14.93
N ALA A 278 -0.96 9.50 -14.71
CA ALA A 278 -0.97 8.07 -14.52
C ALA A 278 -0.80 7.29 -15.84
N ASP A 279 -1.30 7.84 -16.95
CA ASP A 279 -1.02 7.35 -18.30
C ASP A 279 0.49 7.40 -18.55
N LEU A 280 1.13 8.48 -18.12
CA LEU A 280 2.57 8.68 -18.08
C LEU A 280 3.26 8.07 -16.84
N ALA A 281 2.69 7.07 -16.17
CA ALA A 281 3.38 6.37 -15.07
C ALA A 281 3.64 4.89 -15.38
N LEU A 282 3.02 4.36 -16.43
CA LEU A 282 2.96 2.92 -16.67
C LEU A 282 2.96 2.56 -18.18
N LEU A 283 3.30 3.47 -19.12
CA LEU A 283 3.25 3.11 -20.55
C LEU A 283 4.28 2.03 -20.92
N ASP A 284 3.71 1.03 -21.57
CA ASP A 284 4.28 0.02 -22.47
C ASP A 284 5.10 -1.14 -21.88
N VAL A 285 4.37 -2.16 -21.41
CA VAL A 285 4.90 -3.52 -21.17
C VAL A 285 5.07 -4.31 -22.50
N HIS A 286 4.73 -3.74 -23.67
CA HIS A 286 4.64 -4.48 -24.93
C HIS A 286 5.54 -4.00 -26.07
N GLY A 287 6.57 -3.21 -25.76
CA GLY A 287 7.42 -2.58 -26.77
C GLY A 287 8.90 -2.97 -26.80
N GLN A 288 9.33 -4.20 -26.47
CA GLN A 288 10.64 -4.76 -26.89
C GLN A 288 10.83 -6.23 -26.48
N ILE A 289 10.20 -7.14 -27.25
CA ILE A 289 10.72 -8.51 -27.42
C ILE A 289 11.05 -8.66 -28.92
N ALA A 290 12.12 -8.00 -29.34
CA ALA A 290 12.82 -8.28 -30.59
C ALA A 290 14.24 -7.69 -30.47
N GLY A 291 15.23 -8.58 -30.35
CA GLY A 291 16.65 -8.25 -30.21
C GLY A 291 17.40 -9.35 -29.50
#